data_AF-A0A9N9HT16-F1
#
_entry.id   AF-A0A9N9HT16-F1
#
_cell.length_a   1.000
_cell.length_b   1.000
_cell.length_c   1.000
_cell.angle_alpha   90.00
_cell.angle_beta   90.00
_cell.angle_gamma   90.00
#
_symmetry.space_group_name_H-M   'P 1'
#
loop_
_entity.id
_entity.type
_entity.pdbx_description
1 polymer ?
#
loop_
_entity_poly.entity_id
_entity_poly.type
_entity_poly.pdbx_seq_one_letter_code
_entity_poly.pdbx_strand_id
1 'polypeptide(L)'
;RLWDQNGYLEWDFGTLQRNSNNPTACNAPGLPAFQINLRVAEVFWDLLIPFPAGYTPAAPPAITATNFSIDLYQIQRSVLRQQGN
;
A
#
# COMPACT_ATOMS: atom_id res chain seq x y z
N ARG A 1 -0.30 -9.30 2.40
CA ARG A 1 0.62 -9.38 3.56
C ARG A 1 1.70 -8.33 3.37
N LEU A 2 1.77 -7.33 4.24
CA LEU A 2 2.84 -6.34 4.27
C LEU A 2 3.69 -6.59 5.51
N TRP A 3 5.00 -6.56 5.36
CA TRP A 3 5.93 -6.56 6.49
C TRP A 3 6.18 -5.11 6.91
N ASP A 4 6.07 -4.82 8.20
CA ASP A 4 6.59 -3.60 8.81
C ASP A 4 7.56 -3.93 9.96
N GLN A 5 8.11 -2.89 10.60
CA GLN A 5 9.03 -3.04 11.73
C GLN A 5 8.38 -3.65 12.99
N ASN A 6 7.04 -3.71 13.04
CA ASN A 6 6.26 -4.23 14.17
C ASN A 6 5.70 -5.64 13.91
N GLY A 7 5.84 -6.19 12.71
CA GLY A 7 5.39 -7.53 12.37
C GLY A 7 4.76 -7.66 10.98
N TYR A 8 3.92 -8.67 10.83
CA TYR A 8 3.11 -8.85 9.62
C TYR A 8 1.75 -8.18 9.79
N LEU A 9 1.42 -7.29 8.87
CA LEU A 9 0.05 -6.84 8.67
C LEU A 9 -0.59 -7.68 7.56
N GLU A 10 -1.71 -8.30 7.90
CA GLU A 10 -2.56 -9.06 6.99
C GLU A 10 -3.96 -8.47 7.00
N TRP A 11 -4.51 -8.27 5.80
CA TRP A 11 -5.86 -7.77 5.59
C TRP A 11 -6.65 -8.81 4.83
N ASP A 12 -7.88 -9.04 5.26
CA ASP A 12 -8.88 -9.77 4.48
C ASP A 12 -9.61 -8.75 3.59
N PHE A 13 -9.01 -8.46 2.44
CA PHE A 13 -9.54 -7.51 1.44
C PHE A 13 -10.15 -8.28 0.26
N GLY A 14 -11.15 -7.69 -0.39
CA GLY A 14 -11.97 -8.38 -1.39
C GLY A 14 -13.45 -8.33 -1.03
N THR A 15 -14.35 -8.63 -1.96
CA THR A 15 -15.79 -8.62 -1.65
C THR A 15 -16.15 -9.71 -0.64
N LEU A 16 -15.50 -10.87 -0.73
CA LEU A 16 -15.76 -12.05 0.10
C LEU A 16 -14.48 -12.51 0.79
N GLN A 17 -14.63 -13.07 1.98
CA GLN A 17 -13.55 -13.70 2.72
C GLN A 17 -12.98 -14.87 1.90
N ARG A 18 -11.67 -15.08 2.00
CA ARG A 18 -11.02 -16.18 1.26
C ARG A 18 -11.65 -17.53 1.64
N ASN A 19 -12.07 -18.30 0.63
CA ASN A 19 -12.73 -19.60 0.76
C ASN A 19 -14.08 -19.58 1.51
N SER A 20 -14.78 -18.45 1.50
CA SER A 20 -16.10 -18.30 2.13
C SER A 20 -17.00 -17.37 1.30
N ASN A 21 -18.30 -17.44 1.55
CA ASN A 21 -19.30 -16.51 0.98
C ASN A 21 -19.63 -15.36 1.94
N ASN A 22 -18.92 -15.27 3.06
CA ASN A 22 -19.08 -14.15 3.98
C ASN A 22 -18.48 -12.89 3.35
N PRO A 23 -19.19 -11.75 3.39
CA PRO A 23 -18.63 -10.49 2.93
C PRO A 23 -17.49 -10.03 3.84
N THR A 24 -16.50 -9.36 3.26
CA THR A 24 -15.52 -8.62 4.07
C THR A 24 -16.02 -7.22 4.39
N ALA A 25 -15.35 -6.55 5.32
CA ALA A 25 -15.59 -5.13 5.61
C ALA A 25 -14.93 -4.19 4.58
N CYS A 26 -14.16 -4.69 3.61
CA CYS A 26 -13.52 -3.89 2.55
C CYS A 26 -14.51 -3.62 1.40
N ASN A 27 -15.54 -2.82 1.67
CA ASN A 27 -16.66 -2.61 0.74
C ASN A 27 -16.81 -1.16 0.22
N ALA A 28 -15.99 -0.23 0.70
CA ALA A 28 -15.99 1.17 0.30
C ALA A 28 -14.56 1.74 0.30
N PRO A 29 -14.28 2.77 -0.52
CA PRO A 29 -13.01 3.49 -0.44
C PRO A 29 -12.92 4.32 0.83
N GLY A 30 -11.70 4.60 1.27
CA GLY A 30 -11.44 5.50 2.40
C GLY A 30 -11.56 4.84 3.78
N LEU A 31 -11.75 3.52 3.86
CA LEU A 31 -11.88 2.82 5.14
C LEU A 31 -10.51 2.73 5.84
N PRO A 32 -10.32 3.31 7.04
CA PRO A 32 -9.00 3.38 7.68
C PRO A 32 -8.36 2.02 7.95
N ALA A 33 -9.17 1.00 8.25
CA ALA A 33 -8.70 -0.37 8.47
C ALA A 33 -8.12 -1.02 7.21
N PHE A 34 -8.40 -0.48 6.03
CA PHE A 34 -7.99 -0.99 4.72
C PHE A 34 -7.12 0.02 3.95
N GLN A 35 -6.49 0.95 4.67
CA GLN A 35 -5.53 1.89 4.13
C GLN A 35 -4.13 1.60 4.66
N ILE A 36 -3.17 1.66 3.75
CA ILE A 36 -1.75 1.60 4.08
C ILE A 36 -1.19 2.98 3.81
N ASN A 37 -0.77 3.67 4.87
CA ASN A 37 -0.17 5.00 4.78
C ASN A 37 1.33 4.87 5.03
N LEU A 38 2.13 5.08 3.99
CA LEU A 38 3.58 5.06 4.03
C LEU A 38 4.09 6.49 3.93
N ARG A 39 5.08 6.88 4.75
CA ARG A 39 5.67 8.21 4.57
C ARG A 39 6.49 8.22 3.29
N VAL A 40 6.40 9.31 2.53
CA VAL A 40 7.22 9.45 1.31
C VAL A 40 8.71 9.32 1.64
N ALA A 41 9.13 9.85 2.78
CA ALA A 41 10.51 9.78 3.20
C ALA A 41 10.99 8.36 3.54
N GLU A 42 10.13 7.50 4.08
CA GLU A 42 10.51 6.11 4.35
C GLU A 42 10.75 5.33 3.05
N VAL A 43 10.01 5.65 1.99
CA VAL A 43 10.11 4.96 0.70
C VAL A 43 11.29 5.46 -0.14
N PHE A 44 11.56 6.78 -0.12
CA PHE A 44 12.55 7.41 -0.99
C PHE A 44 13.85 7.79 -0.28
N TRP A 45 13.82 8.05 1.03
CA TRP A 45 14.93 8.64 1.79
C TRP A 45 15.54 7.72 2.85
N ASP A 46 14.79 6.73 3.35
CA ASP A 46 15.25 5.82 4.40
C ASP A 46 15.96 4.59 3.83
N LEU A 47 17.08 4.84 3.15
CA LEU A 47 17.90 3.78 2.57
C LEU A 47 18.85 3.21 3.64
N LEU A 48 18.41 2.11 4.26
CA LEU A 48 19.21 1.24 5.14
C LEU A 48 20.42 0.58 4.45
N ILE A 49 20.62 0.85 3.16
CA ILE A 49 21.67 0.27 2.33
C ILE A 49 22.70 1.36 2.07
N PRO A 50 23.98 1.17 2.43
CA PRO A 50 25.01 2.14 2.08
C PRO A 50 25.06 2.30 0.56
N PHE A 51 24.93 3.54 0.11
CA PHE A 51 25.01 3.85 -1.31
C PHE A 51 26.35 3.38 -1.89
N PRO A 52 26.36 2.81 -3.10
CA PRO A 52 27.60 2.58 -3.83
C PRO A 52 28.40 3.87 -3.94
N ALA A 53 29.72 3.80 -3.84
CA ALA A 53 30.58 4.96 -4.03
C ALA A 53 30.30 5.63 -5.38
N GLY A 54 29.97 6.93 -5.36
CA GLY A 54 29.63 7.70 -6.56
C GLY A 54 28.12 7.79 -6.88
N TYR A 55 27.26 7.12 -6.11
CA TYR A 55 25.80 7.27 -6.25
C TYR A 55 25.28 8.33 -5.28
N THR A 56 24.69 9.41 -5.83
CA THR A 56 23.94 10.40 -5.05
C THR A 56 22.45 10.24 -5.39
N PRO A 57 21.59 9.88 -4.42
CA PRO A 57 20.15 9.81 -4.67
C PRO A 57 19.63 11.21 -5.03
N ALA A 58 18.96 11.32 -6.18
CA ALA A 58 18.33 12.55 -6.61
C ALA A 58 16.89 12.61 -6.08
N ALA A 59 16.58 13.63 -5.27
CA ALA A 59 15.21 13.91 -4.87
C ALA A 59 14.39 14.33 -6.07
N PRO A 60 13.22 13.69 -6.32
CA PRO A 60 12.30 14.24 -7.28
C PRO A 60 11.88 15.63 -6.76
N PRO A 61 12.07 16.70 -7.54
CA PRO A 61 11.95 18.08 -7.05
C PRO A 61 10.52 18.52 -6.66
N ALA A 62 9.51 17.66 -6.83
CA ALA A 62 8.10 18.01 -6.74
C ALA A 62 7.24 17.10 -5.84
N ILE A 63 7.82 16.19 -5.05
CA ILE A 63 6.98 15.41 -4.11
C ILE A 63 6.67 16.25 -2.87
N THR A 64 5.56 16.98 -2.94
CA THR A 64 5.00 17.75 -1.81
C THR A 64 4.10 16.90 -0.90
N ALA A 65 3.74 15.69 -1.34
CA ALA A 65 2.92 14.77 -0.56
C ALA A 65 3.70 14.26 0.65
N THR A 66 3.07 14.29 1.83
CA THR A 66 3.68 13.78 3.06
C THR A 66 3.62 12.24 3.13
N ASN A 67 2.52 11.65 2.63
CA ASN A 67 2.27 10.22 2.69
C ASN A 67 1.83 9.68 1.31
N PHE A 68 2.24 8.45 1.01
CA PHE A 68 1.57 7.59 0.05
C PHE A 68 0.45 6.84 0.75
N SER A 69 -0.78 7.01 0.29
CA SER A 69 -1.92 6.24 0.78
C SER A 69 -2.29 5.21 -0.28
N ILE A 70 -2.27 3.93 0.12
CA ILE A 70 -2.72 2.81 -0.68
C ILE A 70 -4.05 2.35 -0.11
N ASP A 71 -5.10 2.44 -0.91
CA ASP A 71 -6.45 2.01 -0.57
C ASP A 71 -6.70 0.61 -1.17
N LEU A 72 -6.91 -0.39 -0.31
CA LEU A 72 -7.09 -1.77 -0.74
C LEU A 72 -8.41 -1.98 -1.50
N TYR A 73 -9.44 -1.17 -1.25
CA TYR A 73 -10.68 -1.21 -2.02
C TYR A 73 -10.44 -0.74 -3.46
N GLN A 74 -9.64 0.31 -3.65
CA GLN A 74 -9.30 0.81 -4.98
C GLN A 74 -8.46 -0.19 -5.78
N ILE A 75 -7.55 -0.91 -5.11
CA ILE A 75 -6.81 -2.03 -5.71
C ILE A 75 -7.79 -3.13 -6.16
N GLN A 76 -8.69 -3.56 -5.27
CA GLN A 76 -9.71 -4.55 -5.59
C GLN A 76 -10.52 -4.15 -6.83
N ARG A 77 -11.02 -2.91 -6.88
CA ARG A 77 -11.79 -2.42 -8.04
C ARG A 77 -10.96 -2.41 -9.33
N SER A 78 -9.67 -2.09 -9.25
CA SER A 78 -8.78 -2.10 -10.40
C SER A 78 -8.56 -3.51 -10.94
N VAL A 79 -8.40 -4.50 -10.06
CA VAL A 79 -8.27 -5.91 -10.42
C VAL A 79 -9.56 -6.43 -11.06
N LEU A 80 -10.72 -6.16 -10.45
CA LEU A 80 -12.02 -6.59 -10.98
C LEU A 80 -12.27 -6.04 -12.39
N ARG A 81 -11.94 -4.76 -12.63
CA ARG A 81 -12.05 -4.13 -13.96
C ARG A 81 -11.16 -4.81 -15.00
N GLN A 82 -9.95 -5.23 -14.62
CA GLN A 82 -9.04 -5.95 -15.54
C GLN A 82 -9.51 -7.38 -15.83
N GLN A 83 -10.24 -8.00 -14.91
CA GLN A 83 -10.80 -9.34 -15.06
C GLN A 83 -12.11 -9.37 -15.87
N GLY A 84 -12.64 -8.20 -16.26
CA GLY A 84 -13.91 -8.11 -16.99
C GLY A 84 -15.15 -8.38 -16.13
N ASN A 85 -15.03 -8.21 -14.81
CA ASN A 85 -16.16 -8.27 -13.86
C ASN A 85 -16.81 -6.89 -13.65
#